data_AF-A0A7C5RQI6-F1
#
_entry.id   AF-A0A7C5RQI6-F1
#
_cell.length_a   1.000
_cell.length_b   1.000
_cell.length_c   1.000
_cell.angle_alpha   90.00
_cell.angle_beta   90.00
_cell.angle_gamma   90.00
#
_symmetry.space_group_name_H-M   'P 1'
#
loop_
_entity.id
_entity.type
_entity.pdbx_description
1 polymer ?
#
loop_
_entity_poly.entity_id
_entity_poly.type
_entity_poly.pdbx_seq_one_letter_code
_entity_poly.pdbx_strand_id
1 'polypeptide(L)' 'MRNEAAGPRRPVVAQESPTWHRRYLLDLDELTSQEILLLLDTAEAMREVLSREVPRVPALRGVTVVNLFYEPSTRTR' A
#
# COMPACT_ATOMS: atom_id res chain seq x y z
N MET A 1 -15.24 -6.13 -49.55
CA MET A 1 -14.12 -5.67 -48.70
C MET A 1 -14.72 -4.94 -47.51
N ARG A 2 -14.55 -5.50 -46.31
CA ARG A 2 -15.17 -5.03 -45.06
C ARG A 2 -14.46 -3.76 -44.58
N ASN A 3 -15.19 -2.68 -44.34
CA ASN A 3 -14.70 -1.54 -43.57
C ASN A 3 -15.31 -1.67 -42.17
N GLU A 4 -14.51 -2.15 -41.24
CA GLU A 4 -14.88 -2.39 -39.85
C GLU A 4 -14.71 -1.07 -39.10
N ALA A 5 -15.84 -0.42 -38.79
CA ALA A 5 -15.87 0.80 -38.03
C ALA A 5 -15.24 0.57 -36.65
N ALA A 6 -14.11 1.23 -36.38
CA ALA A 6 -13.51 1.29 -35.07
C ALA A 6 -14.54 1.86 -34.07
N GLY A 7 -15.07 0.99 -33.20
CA GLY A 7 -16.00 1.37 -32.15
C GLY A 7 -15.41 2.48 -31.27
N PRO A 8 -16.25 3.25 -30.55
CA PRO A 8 -15.79 4.36 -29.74
C PRO A 8 -14.77 3.85 -28.72
N ARG A 9 -13.52 4.31 -28.84
CA ARG A 9 -12.49 4.10 -27.82
C ARG A 9 -13.05 4.64 -26.51
N ARG A 10 -13.42 3.74 -25.59
CA ARG A 10 -13.78 4.12 -24.22
C ARG A 10 -12.65 5.01 -23.68
N PRO A 11 -12.96 6.17 -23.07
CA PRO A 11 -11.93 6.97 -22.45
C PRO A 11 -11.23 6.10 -21.40
N VAL A 12 -9.91 5.98 -21.52
CA VAL A 12 -9.07 5.43 -20.47
C VAL A 12 -9.21 6.39 -19.30
N VAL A 13 -10.01 6.02 -18.30
CA VAL A 13 -10.14 6.79 -17.06
C VAL A 13 -8.74 6.81 -16.44
N ALA A 14 -8.13 8.00 -16.36
CA ALA A 14 -6.84 8.16 -15.70
C ALA A 14 -6.99 7.62 -14.27
N GLN A 15 -6.31 6.51 -13.98
CA GLN A 15 -6.36 5.89 -12.66
C GLN A 15 -5.54 6.78 -11.74
N GLU A 16 -6.20 7.58 -10.90
CA GLU A 16 -5.53 8.26 -9.80
C GLU A 16 -4.90 7.21 -8.89
N SER A 17 -3.59 7.28 -8.69
CA SER A 17 -2.90 6.35 -7.80
C SER A 17 -3.38 6.60 -6.37
N PRO A 18 -3.90 5.58 -5.66
CA PRO A 18 -4.39 5.77 -4.31
C PRO A 18 -3.22 6.25 -3.43
N THR A 19 -3.44 7.33 -2.69
CA THR A 19 -2.46 7.89 -1.74
C THR A 19 -2.95 7.67 -0.32
N TRP A 20 -2.05 7.26 0.57
CA TRP A 20 -2.39 7.07 1.97
C TRP A 20 -2.48 8.42 2.70
N HIS A 21 -3.65 8.75 3.25
CA HIS A 21 -3.90 10.02 3.94
C HIS A 21 -4.33 9.86 5.42
N ARG A 22 -4.38 8.64 5.95
CA ARG A 22 -4.80 8.38 7.33
C ARG A 22 -3.66 8.66 8.31
N ARG A 23 -3.97 9.39 9.39
CA ARG A 23 -3.02 9.63 10.50
C ARG A 23 -2.95 8.45 11.47
N TYR A 24 -4.07 7.76 11.70
CA TYR A 24 -4.20 6.65 12.64
C TYR A 24 -4.82 5.44 11.93
N LEU A 25 -4.44 4.23 12.34
CA LEU A 25 -5.03 2.96 11.92
C LEU A 25 -5.52 2.24 13.18
N LEU A 26 -6.81 2.41 13.49
CA LEU A 26 -7.42 1.90 14.72
C LEU A 26 -8.33 0.69 14.45
N ASP A 27 -8.99 0.68 13.28
CA ASP A 27 -9.86 -0.39 12.80
C ASP A 27 -9.72 -0.59 11.28
N LEU A 28 -10.38 -1.62 10.75
CA LEU A 28 -10.46 -1.89 9.31
C LEU A 28 -11.78 -1.41 8.69
N ASP A 29 -12.80 -1.12 9.51
CA ASP A 29 -14.16 -0.80 9.04
C ASP A 29 -14.20 0.52 8.28
N GLU A 30 -13.29 1.44 8.61
CA GLU A 30 -13.15 2.71 7.90
C GLU A 30 -12.32 2.62 6.62
N LEU A 31 -11.63 1.51 6.35
CA LEU A 31 -10.76 1.39 5.18
C LEU A 31 -11.56 1.07 3.92
N THR A 32 -11.33 1.85 2.87
CA THR A 32 -11.83 1.53 1.54
C THR A 32 -11.06 0.35 0.95
N SER A 33 -11.68 -0.36 0.00
CA SER A 33 -11.01 -1.48 -0.69
C SER A 33 -9.72 -1.04 -1.38
N GLN A 34 -9.68 0.18 -1.91
CA GLN A 34 -8.52 0.77 -2.56
C GLN A 34 -7.37 1.03 -1.58
N GLU A 35 -7.67 1.53 -0.37
CA GLU A 35 -6.67 1.70 0.69
C GLU A 35 -6.09 0.35 1.15
N ILE A 36 -6.94 -0.67 1.29
CA ILE A 36 -6.50 -2.04 1.64
C ILE A 36 -5.57 -2.59 0.56
N LEU A 37 -5.96 -2.48 -0.71
CA LEU A 37 -5.13 -2.95 -1.83
C LEU A 37 -3.80 -2.20 -1.89
N LEU A 38 -3.79 -0.88 -1.67
CA LEU A 38 -2.56 -0.09 -1.59
C LEU A 38 -1.61 -0.61 -0.48
N LEU A 39 -2.13 -0.95 0.70
CA LEU A 39 -1.32 -1.52 1.79
C LEU A 39 -0.75 -2.88 1.40
N LEU A 40 -1.55 -3.75 0.78
CA LEU A 40 -1.12 -5.08 0.35
C LEU A 40 -0.06 -5.01 -0.76
N ASP A 41 -0.24 -4.14 -1.75
CA ASP A 41 0.73 -3.91 -2.83
C ASP A 41 2.05 -3.37 -2.26
N THR A 42 1.96 -2.44 -1.29
CA THR A 42 3.14 -1.91 -0.58
C THR A 42 3.85 -3.01 0.22
N ALA A 43 3.09 -3.90 0.89
CA ALA A 43 3.65 -5.01 1.64
C ALA A 43 4.40 -6.00 0.74
N GLU A 44 3.87 -6.28 -0.46
CA GLU A 44 4.53 -7.12 -1.46
C GLU A 44 5.86 -6.49 -1.91
N ALA A 45 5.88 -5.18 -2.20
CA ALA A 45 7.11 -4.47 -2.53
C ALA A 45 8.13 -4.46 -1.37
N MET A 46 7.66 -4.34 -0.12
CA MET A 46 8.51 -4.40 1.07
C MET A 46 9.16 -5.77 1.27
N ARG A 47 8.53 -6.85 0.80
CA ARG A 47 9.14 -8.20 0.82
C ARG A 47 10.47 -8.24 0.06
N GLU A 48 10.55 -7.53 -1.07
CA GLU A 48 11.79 -7.38 -1.83
C GLU A 48 12.82 -6.51 -1.10
N VAL A 49 12.39 -5.46 -0.38
CA VAL A 49 13.30 -4.64 0.44
C VAL A 49 13.95 -5.47 1.55
N LEU A 50 13.16 -6.32 2.20
CA LEU A 50 13.61 -7.15 3.31
C LEU A 50 14.60 -8.25 2.90
N SER A 51 14.68 -8.61 1.61
CA SER A 51 15.65 -9.60 1.11
C SER A 51 17.03 -9.01 0.81
N ARG A 52 17.16 -7.69 0.83
CA ARG A 52 18.43 -6.98 0.56
C ARG A 52 19.35 -7.04 1.77
N GLU A 53 20.65 -6.87 1.52
CA GLU A 53 21.69 -6.84 2.57
C GLU A 53 21.42 -5.78 3.66
N VAL A 54 20.82 -4.65 3.27
CA VAL A 54 20.32 -3.62 4.19
C VAL A 54 18.78 -3.62 4.14
N PRO A 55 18.08 -4.27 5.09
CA PRO A 55 16.63 -4.47 5.04
C PRO A 55 15.86 -3.25 5.55
N ARG A 56 16.25 -2.05 5.14
CA ARG A 56 15.60 -0.78 5.55
C ARG A 56 15.62 0.24 4.43
N VAL A 57 14.48 0.89 4.22
CA VAL A 57 14.37 2.01 3.29
C VAL A 57 14.99 3.30 3.87
N PRO A 58 15.55 4.19 3.03
CA PRO A 58 16.03 5.51 3.47
C PRO A 58 14.95 6.38 4.13
N ALA A 59 13.68 6.21 3.74
CA ALA A 59 12.57 7.06 4.16
C ALA A 59 12.31 7.07 5.67
N LEU A 60 12.71 6.02 6.41
CA LEU A 60 12.54 5.93 7.86
C LEU A 60 13.81 6.27 8.66
N ARG A 61 14.88 6.72 8.00
CA ARG A 61 16.11 7.11 8.71
C ARG A 61 15.84 8.32 9.60
N GLY A 62 16.28 8.25 10.85
CA GLY A 62 16.02 9.30 11.85
C GLY A 62 14.61 9.27 12.46
N VAL A 63 13.75 8.35 12.04
CA VAL A 63 12.42 8.15 12.63
C VAL A 63 12.52 7.15 13.78
N THR A 64 11.96 7.50 14.94
CA THR A 64 11.84 6.59 16.09
C THR A 64 10.41 6.09 16.19
N VAL A 65 10.23 4.76 16.26
CA VAL A 65 8.93 4.09 16.43
C VAL A 65 8.90 3.46 17.82
N VAL A 66 7.83 3.70 18.58
CA VAL A 66 7.65 3.17 19.94
C VAL A 66 6.58 2.07 19.94
N ASN A 67 6.96 0.88 20.40
CA ASN A 67 6.06 -0.26 20.56
C ASN A 67 5.61 -0.36 22.02
N LEU A 68 4.33 -0.04 22.31
CA LEU A 68 3.74 -0.09 23.66
C LEU A 68 2.78 -1.27 23.78
N PHE A 69 3.08 -2.20 24.68
CA PHE A 69 2.25 -3.36 24.99
C PHE A 69 2.05 -3.47 26.51
N TYR A 70 0.80 -3.43 26.98
CA TYR A 70 0.48 -3.67 28.40
C TYR A 70 0.53 -5.16 28.77
N GLU A 71 0.34 -6.04 27.78
CA GLU A 71 0.42 -7.48 27.90
C GLU A 71 1.41 -8.05 26.87
N PRO A 72 2.20 -9.09 27.20
CA PRO A 72 3.17 -9.66 26.25
C PRO A 72 2.53 -10.18 24.96
N SER A 73 2.90 -9.62 23.81
CA SER A 73 2.57 -10.14 22.47
C SER A 73 3.82 -10.28 21.59
N THR A 74 4.34 -11.51 21.49
CA THR A 74 5.61 -11.80 20.81
C THR A 74 5.51 -11.91 19.29
N ARG A 75 4.29 -12.09 18.75
CA ARG A 75 4.04 -12.10 17.30
C ARG A 75 3.81 -10.70 16.74
N THR A 76 3.28 -9.79 17.55
CA THR A 76 2.96 -8.42 17.12
C THR A 76 4.15 -7.47 17.30
N ARG A 77 4.92 -7.64 18.38
CA ARG A 77 6.13 -6.84 18.64
C ARG A 77 7.26 -7.20 17.69
#